data_AF-A0A1V5Z825-F1
#
_entry.id   AF-A0A1V5Z825-F1
#
_cell.length_a   1.000
_cell.length_b   1.000
_cell.length_c   1.000
_cell.angle_alpha   90.00
_cell.angle_beta   90.00
_cell.angle_gamma   90.00
#
_symmetry.space_group_name_H-M   'P 1'
#
loop_
_entity.id
_entity.type
_entity.pdbx_description
1 polymer ?
#
loop_
_entity_poly.entity_id
_entity_poly.type
_entity_poly.pdbx_seq_one_letter_code
_entity_poly.pdbx_strand_id
1 'polypeptide(L)'
;MVRGDYLWKIAKKPEIYGDPYTWVRLYTANKDRIRNPDLIYPNWVLGVPRNQAPGTYWVKRGDRMRTIAQEVYGDPSQWTKIYRANRDVIEAVSGGRRVIYPNMILTIPQN
;
A
#
# COMPACT_ATOMS: atom_id res chain seq x y z
N MET A 1 -20.15 8.61 -0.14
CA MET A 1 -18.90 8.28 -0.85
C MET A 1 -18.05 7.46 0.09
N VAL A 2 -17.60 6.29 -0.36
CA VAL A 2 -16.72 5.41 0.43
C VAL A 2 -15.29 5.91 0.24
N ARG A 3 -14.53 6.00 1.34
CA ARG A 3 -13.10 6.33 1.31
C ARG A 3 -12.39 5.39 0.33
N GLY A 4 -11.82 5.94 -0.74
CA GLY A 4 -11.15 5.18 -1.79
C GLY A 4 -11.95 4.98 -3.10
N ASP A 5 -13.23 5.37 -3.18
CA ASP A 5 -14.05 5.25 -4.41
C ASP A 5 -13.40 5.93 -5.63
N TYR A 6 -12.75 7.07 -5.42
CA TYR A 6 -12.05 7.79 -6.48
C TYR A 6 -10.78 7.06 -6.93
N LEU A 7 -9.97 6.56 -5.99
CA LEU A 7 -8.76 5.80 -6.30
C LEU A 7 -9.10 4.46 -6.95
N TRP A 8 -10.23 3.84 -6.57
CA TRP A 8 -10.79 2.66 -7.21
C TRP A 8 -11.12 2.92 -8.68
N LYS A 9 -11.83 4.01 -8.97
CA LYS A 9 -12.13 4.43 -10.35
C LYS A 9 -10.88 4.73 -11.16
N ILE A 10 -9.87 5.37 -10.57
CA ILE A 10 -8.59 5.64 -11.23
C ILE A 10 -7.84 4.35 -11.52
N ALA A 11 -7.74 3.44 -10.53
CA ALA A 11 -7.04 2.16 -10.69
C ALA A 11 -7.69 1.25 -11.75
N LYS A 12 -9.03 1.27 -11.84
CA LYS A 12 -9.81 0.50 -12.83
C LYS A 12 -9.51 0.89 -14.28
N LYS A 13 -9.00 2.10 -14.54
CA LYS A 13 -8.67 2.55 -15.89
C LYS A 13 -7.59 1.66 -16.51
N PRO A 14 -7.80 1.10 -17.73
CA PRO A 14 -6.81 0.26 -18.41
C PRO A 14 -5.43 0.93 -18.57
N GLU A 15 -5.41 2.24 -18.78
CA GLU A 15 -4.18 3.04 -18.91
C GLU A 15 -3.36 3.14 -17.61
N ILE A 16 -3.99 2.90 -16.45
CA ILE A 16 -3.35 2.97 -15.13
C ILE A 16 -2.91 1.57 -14.71
N TYR A 17 -3.87 0.71 -14.36
CA TYR A 17 -3.61 -0.69 -13.98
C TYR A 17 -4.62 -1.67 -14.58
N GLY A 18 -5.81 -1.22 -14.98
CA GLY A 18 -6.89 -2.09 -15.43
C GLY A 18 -7.50 -2.97 -14.32
N ASP A 19 -7.04 -2.84 -13.08
CA ASP A 19 -7.53 -3.59 -11.93
C ASP A 19 -7.94 -2.63 -10.81
N PRO A 20 -9.23 -2.52 -10.47
CA PRO A 20 -9.68 -1.65 -9.39
C PRO A 20 -9.04 -1.96 -8.03
N TYR A 21 -8.71 -3.23 -7.72
CA TYR A 21 -8.13 -3.61 -6.43
C TYR A 21 -6.71 -3.06 -6.22
N THR A 22 -6.06 -2.57 -7.28
CA THR A 22 -4.77 -1.88 -7.17
C THR A 22 -4.88 -0.44 -6.66
N TRP A 23 -6.08 0.05 -6.32
CA TRP A 23 -6.25 1.33 -5.63
C TRP A 23 -5.43 1.42 -4.35
N VAL A 24 -5.22 0.29 -3.65
CA VAL A 24 -4.37 0.20 -2.45
C VAL A 24 -2.93 0.57 -2.79
N ARG A 25 -2.42 0.10 -3.93
CA ARG A 25 -1.09 0.45 -4.44
C ARG A 25 -1.00 1.94 -4.74
N LEU A 26 -2.01 2.45 -5.44
CA LEU A 26 -2.07 3.87 -5.80
C LEU A 26 -2.12 4.76 -4.55
N TYR A 27 -2.90 4.39 -3.54
CA TYR A 27 -2.99 5.12 -2.28
C TYR A 27 -1.67 5.07 -1.51
N THR A 28 -1.12 3.88 -1.29
CA THR A 28 0.10 3.68 -0.50
C THR A 28 1.29 4.43 -1.09
N ALA A 29 1.48 4.36 -2.42
CA ALA A 29 2.55 5.06 -3.13
C ALA A 29 2.46 6.58 -3.06
N ASN A 30 1.28 7.12 -2.81
CA ASN A 30 1.03 8.56 -2.78
C ASN A 30 0.65 9.03 -1.37
N LYS A 31 0.80 8.20 -0.32
CA LYS A 31 0.32 8.51 1.04
C LYS A 31 0.90 9.80 1.61
N ASP A 32 2.13 10.14 1.26
CA ASP A 32 2.79 11.39 1.70
C ASP A 32 2.17 12.63 1.04
N ARG A 33 1.68 12.47 -0.19
CA ARG A 33 0.98 13.52 -0.92
C ARG A 33 -0.48 13.56 -0.48
N ILE A 34 -1.10 12.40 -0.32
CA ILE A 34 -2.50 12.21 0.08
C ILE A 34 -2.62 12.20 1.60
N ARG A 35 -2.61 13.41 2.19
CA ARG A 35 -2.90 13.59 3.62
C ARG A 35 -4.34 13.22 3.97
N ASN A 36 -5.30 13.51 3.08
CA ASN A 36 -6.70 13.09 3.24
C ASN A 36 -7.19 12.36 1.97
N PRO A 37 -7.47 11.04 2.03
CA PRO A 37 -8.03 10.29 0.90
C PRO A 37 -9.41 10.77 0.43
N ASP A 38 -10.11 11.55 1.25
CA ASP A 38 -11.43 12.12 0.94
C ASP A 38 -11.32 13.47 0.19
N LEU A 39 -10.12 14.04 0.05
CA LEU A 39 -9.84 15.30 -0.66
C LEU A 39 -8.94 15.06 -1.88
N ILE A 40 -9.47 14.40 -2.90
CA ILE A 40 -8.80 14.32 -4.21
C ILE A 40 -9.27 15.49 -5.06
N TYR A 41 -8.40 16.49 -5.22
CA TYR A 41 -8.68 17.68 -6.02
C TYR A 41 -8.48 17.40 -7.53
N PRO A 42 -9.25 18.07 -8.41
CA PRO A 42 -8.93 18.14 -9.84
C PRO A 42 -7.48 18.58 -10.06
N ASN A 43 -6.80 18.02 -11.07
CA ASN A 43 -5.38 18.26 -11.44
C ASN A 43 -4.32 17.67 -10.50
N TRP A 44 -4.68 16.76 -9.60
CA TRP A 44 -3.68 16.07 -8.79
C TRP A 44 -2.83 15.10 -9.65
N VAL A 45 -1.53 15.35 -9.71
CA VAL A 45 -0.56 14.41 -10.28
C VAL A 45 -0.24 13.30 -9.25
N LEU A 46 -0.74 12.09 -9.52
CA LEU A 46 -0.46 10.89 -8.74
C LEU A 46 0.65 10.07 -9.40
N GLY A 47 1.56 9.53 -8.59
CA GLY A 47 2.52 8.52 -9.03
C GLY A 47 1.82 7.18 -9.27
N VAL A 48 2.11 6.54 -10.42
CA VAL A 48 1.58 5.23 -10.78
C VAL A 48 2.74 4.22 -10.77
N PRO A 49 3.09 3.64 -9.61
CA PRO A 49 4.18 2.67 -9.54
C PRO A 49 3.88 1.39 -10.34
N ARG A 50 4.68 1.16 -11.37
CA ARG A 50 4.63 -0.06 -12.20
C ARG A 50 5.61 -1.14 -11.77
N ASN A 51 6.66 -0.75 -11.05
CA ASN A 51 7.71 -1.65 -10.56
C ASN A 51 7.94 -1.45 -9.05
N GLN A 52 8.42 -2.50 -8.38
CA GLN A 52 8.82 -2.42 -6.97
C GLN A 52 10.05 -1.52 -6.82
N ALA A 53 9.97 -0.54 -5.93
CA ALA A 53 11.12 0.28 -5.59
C ALA A 53 12.08 -0.49 -4.65
N PRO A 54 13.39 -0.25 -4.71
CA PRO A 54 14.34 -0.82 -3.75
C PRO A 54 13.90 -0.55 -2.30
N GLY A 55 14.04 -1.56 -1.43
CA GLY A 55 13.61 -1.44 -0.02
C GLY A 55 12.10 -1.41 0.18
N THR A 56 11.30 -1.78 -0.83
CA THR A 56 9.84 -1.94 -0.69
C THR A 56 9.40 -3.37 -1.01
N TYR A 57 8.25 -3.76 -0.47
CA TYR A 57 7.61 -5.03 -0.73
C TYR A 57 6.14 -4.80 -1.11
N TRP A 58 5.68 -5.39 -2.20
CA TRP A 58 4.26 -5.37 -2.55
C TRP A 58 3.58 -6.61 -2.01
N VAL A 59 2.62 -6.40 -1.11
CA VAL A 59 1.85 -7.49 -0.48
C VAL A 59 1.14 -8.30 -1.57
N LYS A 60 1.42 -9.60 -1.60
CA LYS A 60 0.81 -10.59 -2.47
C LYS A 60 -0.42 -11.17 -1.80
N ARG A 61 -1.29 -11.80 -2.60
CA ARG A 61 -2.45 -12.50 -2.08
C ARG A 61 -1.99 -13.68 -1.20
N GLY A 62 -2.47 -13.72 0.04
CA GLY A 62 -2.14 -14.79 1.01
C GLY A 62 -1.00 -14.44 1.97
N ASP A 63 -0.34 -13.29 1.79
CA ASP A 63 0.72 -12.86 2.69
C ASP A 63 0.22 -12.55 4.10
N ARG A 64 1.09 -12.84 5.06
CA ARG A 64 0.98 -12.43 6.46
C ARG A 64 2.25 -11.68 6.82
N MET A 65 2.18 -10.74 7.76
CA MET A 65 3.37 -9.97 8.18
C MET A 65 4.57 -10.85 8.57
N ARG A 66 4.31 -12.01 9.20
CA ARG A 66 5.36 -12.99 9.53
C ARG A 66 5.94 -13.69 8.30
N THR A 67 5.14 -14.00 7.29
CA THR A 67 5.64 -14.65 6.06
C THR A 67 6.46 -13.66 5.23
N ILE A 68 6.04 -12.39 5.18
CA ILE A 68 6.82 -11.32 4.56
C ILE A 68 8.15 -11.16 5.30
N ALA A 69 8.15 -11.10 6.63
CA ALA A 69 9.37 -11.01 7.41
C ALA A 69 10.33 -12.20 7.20
N GLN A 70 9.78 -13.42 7.10
CA GLN A 70 10.54 -14.61 6.73
C GLN A 70 11.15 -14.49 5.32
N GLU A 71 10.41 -13.98 4.34
CA GLU A 71 10.87 -13.81 2.96
C GLU A 71 11.95 -12.74 2.85
N VAL A 72 11.77 -11.59 3.50
CA VAL A 72 12.67 -10.42 3.33
C VAL A 72 13.86 -10.42 4.28
N TYR A 73 13.73 -10.99 5.48
CA TYR A 73 14.79 -11.00 6.49
C TYR A 73 15.30 -12.39 6.85
N GLY A 74 14.64 -13.46 6.38
CA GLY A 74 14.93 -14.82 6.85
C GLY A 74 14.42 -15.11 8.27
N ASP A 75 13.76 -14.16 8.93
CA ASP A 75 13.30 -14.28 10.31
C ASP A 75 11.86 -13.74 10.48
N PRO A 76 10.88 -14.62 10.78
CA PRO A 76 9.49 -14.24 10.91
C PRO A 76 9.24 -13.37 12.15
N SER A 77 10.13 -13.35 13.14
CA SER A 77 10.02 -12.54 14.35
C SER A 77 10.17 -11.04 14.06
N GLN A 78 10.84 -10.69 12.95
CA GLN A 78 11.07 -9.31 12.50
C GLN A 78 9.83 -8.64 11.89
N TRP A 79 8.69 -9.34 11.86
CA TRP A 79 7.40 -8.78 11.41
C TRP A 79 7.02 -7.48 12.11
N THR A 80 7.42 -7.32 13.38
CA THR A 80 7.18 -6.11 14.16
C THR A 80 7.89 -4.88 13.60
N LYS A 81 9.08 -5.04 13.00
CA LYS A 81 9.83 -3.96 12.34
C LYS A 81 9.08 -3.45 11.12
N ILE A 82 8.61 -4.38 10.27
CA ILE A 82 7.80 -4.07 9.09
C ILE A 82 6.51 -3.36 9.52
N TYR A 83 5.80 -3.91 10.51
CA TYR A 83 4.57 -3.31 10.99
C TYR A 83 4.78 -1.89 11.53
N ARG A 84 5.80 -1.67 12.37
CA ARG A 84 6.10 -0.34 12.93
C ARG A 84 6.44 0.68 11.86
N ALA A 85 7.27 0.31 10.88
CA ALA A 85 7.64 1.19 9.77
C ALA A 85 6.45 1.57 8.87
N ASN A 86 5.41 0.74 8.83
CA ASN A 86 4.26 0.90 7.93
C ASN A 86 2.94 1.15 8.67
N ARG A 87 2.99 1.46 9.98
CA ARG A 87 1.80 1.52 10.82
C ARG A 87 0.77 2.50 10.27
N ASP A 88 1.22 3.70 9.90
CA ASP A 88 0.34 4.77 9.44
C ASP A 88 -0.38 4.41 8.14
N VAL A 89 0.33 3.79 7.20
CA VAL A 89 -0.27 3.37 5.93
C VAL A 89 -1.22 2.19 6.11
N ILE A 90 -0.86 1.22 6.97
CA ILE A 90 -1.70 0.06 7.29
C ILE A 90 -2.99 0.51 7.97
N GLU A 91 -2.91 1.36 9.00
CA GLU A 91 -4.08 1.87 9.70
C GLU A 91 -4.97 2.71 8.77
N ALA A 92 -4.37 3.53 7.89
CA ALA A 92 -5.12 4.35 6.96
C ALA A 92 -5.87 3.55 5.88
N VAL A 93 -5.27 2.49 5.34
CA VAL A 93 -5.92 1.60 4.36
C VAL A 93 -6.97 0.70 5.02
N SER A 94 -6.65 0.15 6.19
CA SER A 94 -7.49 -0.84 6.87
C SER A 94 -8.64 -0.25 7.70
N GLY A 95 -8.75 1.09 7.76
CA GLY A 95 -9.70 1.76 8.64
C GLY A 95 -9.47 1.42 10.11
N GLY A 96 -8.20 1.34 10.53
CA GLY A 96 -7.80 1.05 11.91
C GLY A 96 -7.74 -0.43 12.30
N ARG A 97 -8.05 -1.36 11.38
CA ARG A 97 -8.07 -2.82 11.66
C ARG A 97 -6.68 -3.45 11.73
N ARG A 98 -5.61 -2.73 11.37
CA ARG A 98 -4.21 -3.18 11.39
C ARG A 98 -3.94 -4.41 10.50
N VAL A 99 -4.64 -4.48 9.37
CA VAL A 99 -4.58 -5.58 8.40
C VAL A 99 -3.85 -5.13 7.13
N ILE A 100 -3.04 -6.01 6.56
CA ILE A 100 -2.43 -5.81 5.23
C ILE A 100 -3.34 -6.34 4.12
N TYR A 101 -3.36 -5.65 2.99
CA TYR A 101 -4.13 -6.04 1.81
C TYR A 101 -3.22 -6.32 0.62
N PRO A 102 -3.63 -7.19 -0.32
CA PRO A 102 -2.93 -7.32 -1.59
C PRO A 102 -2.72 -5.95 -2.25
N ASN A 103 -1.61 -5.80 -2.98
CA ASN A 103 -1.18 -4.56 -3.63
C ASN A 103 -0.75 -3.42 -2.70
N MET A 104 -0.79 -3.60 -1.37
CA MET A 104 -0.20 -2.64 -0.43
C MET A 104 1.31 -2.60 -0.59
N ILE A 105 1.88 -1.39 -0.65
CA ILE A 105 3.33 -1.19 -0.64
C ILE A 105 3.78 -1.03 0.82
N LEU A 106 4.72 -1.88 1.24
CA LEU A 106 5.37 -1.82 2.54
C LEU A 106 6.83 -1.39 2.38
N THR A 107 7.28 -0.44 3.19
CA THR A 107 8.69 -0.12 3.39
C THR A 107 9.34 -1.23 4.20
N ILE A 108 10.46 -1.76 3.73
CA ILE A 108 11.24 -2.82 4.36
C ILE A 108 12.49 -2.17 4.99
N PRO A 109 12.46 -1.84 6.29
CA PRO A 109 13.61 -1.25 6.97
C PRO A 109 14.79 -2.24 7.03
N GLN A 110 15.87 -1.91 6.34
CA GLN A 110 17.17 -2.57 6.54
C GLN A 110 17.76 -2.01 7.85
N ASN A 111 18.25 -2.88 8.73
CA ASN A 111 18.87 -2.45 10.01
C ASN A 111 20.06 -1.54 9.78
#